data_AF-A0A8S0XTQ8-F1
#
_entry.id   AF-A0A8S0XTQ8-F1
#
_cell.length_a   1.000
_cell.length_b   1.000
_cell.length_c   1.000
_cell.angle_alpha   90.00
_cell.angle_beta   90.00
_cell.angle_gamma   90.00
#
_symmetry.space_group_name_H-M   'P 1'
#
loop_
_entity.id
_entity.type
_entity.pdbx_description
1 polymer ?
#
loop_
_entity_poly.entity_id
_entity_poly.type
_entity_poly.pdbx_seq_one_letter_code
_entity_poly.pdbx_strand_id
1 'polypeptide(L)'
;MSTQTKVTGVVLAGGLARRMSYQDKGLINYRGRALVSYAIAALASIADQVIITANRNLEQYQQFAVPVIADLTCSFDGPLAGLLTAMVHADTDILVVMPCDSPLIKAEHLHKLLAVRAENNADIAVAFDGKRLHPVFLAIKTTLQRSLQDYLASGQRKMDFWIQQQKMVKADFSNEPEIFTNINTMVDLSILEAKKGV
;
A
#
# COMPACT_ATOMS: atom_id res chain seq x y z
N MET A 1 31.43 4.28 2.59
CA MET A 1 30.42 3.38 3.18
C MET A 1 29.12 3.67 2.45
N SER A 2 28.68 2.78 1.56
CA SER A 2 27.40 2.93 0.90
C SER A 2 26.32 2.70 1.95
N THR A 3 25.69 3.76 2.45
CA THR A 3 24.52 3.65 3.32
C THR A 3 23.44 2.95 2.50
N GLN A 4 23.19 1.68 2.82
CA GLN A 4 22.10 0.92 2.23
C GLN A 4 20.79 1.65 2.56
N THR A 5 20.06 2.08 1.53
CA THR A 5 18.75 2.71 1.69
C THR A 5 17.83 1.73 2.42
N LYS A 6 17.35 2.11 3.61
CA LYS A 6 16.40 1.26 4.36
C LYS A 6 14.98 1.45 3.83
N VAL A 7 14.21 0.37 3.84
CA VAL A 7 12.85 0.30 3.32
C VAL A 7 11.89 -0.27 4.36
N THR A 8 10.82 0.45 4.64
CA THR A 8 9.66 -0.08 5.37
C THR A 8 8.55 -0.44 4.38
N GLY A 9 8.08 -1.68 4.44
CA GLY A 9 6.88 -2.13 3.74
C GLY A 9 5.63 -1.73 4.51
N VAL A 10 4.64 -1.16 3.83
CA VAL A 10 3.41 -0.66 4.43
C VAL A 10 2.21 -1.32 3.79
N VAL A 11 1.44 -2.04 4.61
CA VAL A 11 0.13 -2.55 4.22
C VAL A 11 -0.94 -1.58 4.69
N LEU A 12 -1.66 -0.98 3.74
CA LEU A 12 -2.83 -0.16 4.05
C LEU A 12 -4.04 -1.08 4.26
N ALA A 13 -4.36 -1.35 5.53
CA ALA A 13 -5.48 -2.17 5.97
C ALA A 13 -6.57 -1.29 6.61
N GLY A 14 -7.10 -0.35 5.84
CA GLY A 14 -8.07 0.63 6.31
C GLY A 14 -8.99 1.14 5.20
N GLY A 15 -10.29 1.16 5.48
CA GLY A 15 -11.33 1.66 4.58
C GLY A 15 -12.72 1.33 5.12
N LEU A 16 -13.75 2.08 4.71
CA LEU A 16 -15.06 2.06 5.37
C LEU A 16 -15.85 0.72 5.29
N ALA A 17 -15.34 -0.36 4.67
CA ALA A 17 -16.00 -1.69 4.52
C ALA A 17 -17.52 -1.66 4.25
N ARG A 18 -18.01 -0.63 3.55
CA ARG A 18 -19.46 -0.42 3.32
C ARG A 18 -20.08 -1.43 2.35
N ARG A 19 -19.26 -2.14 1.57
CA ARG A 19 -19.71 -2.98 0.44
C ARG A 19 -19.47 -4.49 0.63
N MET A 20 -18.83 -4.92 1.73
CA MET A 20 -18.57 -6.33 2.06
C MET A 20 -19.21 -6.73 3.39
N SER A 21 -20.48 -6.38 3.59
CA SER A 21 -21.22 -6.76 4.81
C SER A 21 -20.48 -6.44 6.12
N TYR A 22 -19.76 -5.32 6.17
CA TYR A 22 -18.93 -4.88 7.30
C TYR A 22 -17.69 -5.74 7.61
N GLN A 23 -17.39 -6.78 6.82
CA GLN A 23 -16.16 -7.55 6.96
C GLN A 23 -14.95 -6.75 6.48
N ASP A 24 -13.86 -6.87 7.23
CA ASP A 24 -12.60 -6.24 6.92
C ASP A 24 -11.89 -7.02 5.81
N LYS A 25 -11.65 -6.36 4.68
CA LYS A 25 -11.15 -7.01 3.48
C LYS A 25 -9.84 -7.76 3.70
N GLY A 26 -8.92 -7.17 4.46
CA GLY A 26 -7.62 -7.78 4.71
C GLY A 26 -7.73 -9.13 5.42
N LEU A 27 -8.82 -9.38 6.14
CA LEU A 27 -9.07 -10.61 6.91
C LEU A 27 -9.89 -11.64 6.13
N ILE A 28 -10.35 -11.32 4.92
CA ILE A 28 -11.06 -12.26 4.06
C ILE A 28 -10.07 -13.24 3.45
N ASN A 29 -10.46 -14.51 3.40
CA ASN A 29 -9.63 -15.55 2.81
C ASN A 29 -9.75 -15.57 1.29
N TYR A 30 -8.60 -15.57 0.61
CA TYR A 30 -8.43 -15.90 -0.79
C TYR A 30 -7.55 -17.14 -0.89
N ARG A 31 -8.04 -18.20 -1.55
CA ARG A 31 -7.32 -19.49 -1.67
C ARG A 31 -6.80 -20.01 -0.31
N GLY A 32 -7.63 -19.89 0.74
CA GLY A 32 -7.35 -20.41 2.08
C GLY A 32 -6.42 -19.56 2.95
N ARG A 33 -6.03 -18.35 2.51
CA ARG A 33 -5.20 -17.42 3.28
C ARG A 33 -5.82 -16.03 3.33
N ALA A 34 -5.68 -15.33 4.45
CA ALA A 34 -6.17 -13.96 4.58
C ALA A 34 -5.47 -13.03 3.56
N LEU A 35 -6.23 -12.09 2.97
CA LEU A 35 -5.73 -11.19 1.92
C LEU A 35 -4.51 -10.37 2.36
N VAL A 36 -4.51 -9.89 3.60
CA VAL A 36 -3.38 -9.16 4.21
C VAL A 36 -2.09 -9.99 4.19
N SER A 37 -2.17 -11.32 4.29
CA SER A 37 -1.00 -12.19 4.29
C SER A 37 -0.27 -12.23 2.95
N TYR A 38 -0.96 -11.96 1.84
CA TYR A 38 -0.33 -11.84 0.52
C TYR A 38 0.48 -10.54 0.44
N ALA A 39 -0.09 -9.44 0.92
CA ALA A 39 0.60 -8.14 0.97
C ALA A 39 1.84 -8.20 1.88
N ILE A 40 1.72 -8.80 3.07
CA ILE A 40 2.85 -8.99 3.99
C ILE A 40 3.96 -9.81 3.33
N ALA A 41 3.61 -10.94 2.69
CA ALA A 41 4.61 -11.80 2.04
C ALA A 41 5.35 -11.08 0.89
N ALA A 42 4.62 -10.31 0.08
CA ALA A 42 5.21 -9.52 -1.01
C ALA A 42 6.18 -8.46 -0.48
N LEU A 43 5.81 -7.74 0.58
CA LEU A 43 6.63 -6.68 1.18
C LEU A 43 7.82 -7.23 1.98
N ALA A 44 7.64 -8.31 2.73
CA ALA A 44 8.69 -8.90 3.58
C ALA A 44 9.91 -9.40 2.76
N SER A 45 9.72 -9.67 1.47
CA SER A 45 10.80 -10.10 0.57
C SER A 45 11.71 -8.96 0.12
N ILE A 46 11.30 -7.70 0.29
CA ILE A 46 12.00 -6.51 -0.25
C ILE A 46 12.22 -5.39 0.77
N ALA A 47 11.63 -5.49 1.96
CA ALA A 47 11.68 -4.46 3.00
C ALA A 47 12.40 -4.97 4.25
N ASP A 48 13.07 -4.07 4.96
CA ASP A 48 13.74 -4.36 6.23
C ASP A 48 12.74 -4.67 7.36
N GLN A 49 11.56 -4.07 7.27
CA GLN A 49 10.44 -4.32 8.17
C GLN A 49 9.11 -4.11 7.44
N VAL A 50 8.04 -4.72 7.94
CA VAL A 50 6.68 -4.55 7.41
C VAL A 50 5.77 -4.08 8.53
N ILE A 51 4.95 -3.07 8.25
CA ILE A 51 3.92 -2.56 9.18
C ILE A 51 2.55 -2.59 8.51
N ILE A 52 1.51 -2.71 9.32
CA ILE A 52 0.11 -2.58 8.90
C ILE A 52 -0.43 -1.28 9.49
N THR A 53 -1.04 -0.44 8.66
CA THR A 53 -1.84 0.70 9.14
C THR A 53 -3.32 0.31 9.09
N ALA A 54 -3.98 0.25 10.25
CA ALA A 54 -5.36 -0.19 10.38
C ALA A 54 -6.09 0.53 11.50
N ASN A 55 -7.40 0.76 11.35
CA ASN A 55 -8.22 1.45 12.35
C ASN A 55 -9.29 0.54 13.00
N ARG A 56 -9.35 -0.73 12.60
CA ARG A 56 -10.31 -1.72 13.09
C ARG A 56 -9.65 -3.09 13.13
N ASN A 57 -10.22 -4.00 13.93
CA ASN A 57 -9.77 -5.38 14.05
C ASN A 57 -8.28 -5.49 14.39
N LEU A 58 -7.77 -4.55 15.19
CA LEU A 58 -6.34 -4.45 15.54
C LEU A 58 -5.79 -5.75 16.11
N GLU A 59 -6.53 -6.36 17.04
CA GLU A 59 -6.16 -7.64 17.66
C GLU A 59 -6.02 -8.78 16.62
N GLN A 60 -6.89 -8.81 15.61
CA GLN A 60 -6.81 -9.82 14.54
C GLN A 60 -5.61 -9.55 13.62
N TYR A 61 -5.34 -8.29 13.29
CA TYR A 61 -4.15 -7.92 12.52
C TYR A 61 -2.84 -8.19 13.27
N GLN A 62 -2.83 -8.06 14.60
CA GLN A 62 -1.65 -8.34 15.44
C GLN A 62 -1.25 -9.83 15.41
N GLN A 63 -2.16 -10.74 15.07
CA GLN A 63 -1.86 -12.17 14.92
C GLN A 63 -0.91 -12.47 13.75
N PHE A 64 -0.72 -11.53 12.81
CA PHE A 64 0.22 -11.69 11.69
C PHE A 64 1.68 -11.39 12.06
N ALA A 65 1.98 -11.16 13.34
CA ALA A 65 3.34 -10.94 13.85
C ALA A 65 4.10 -9.77 13.18
N VAL A 66 3.35 -8.76 12.74
CA VAL A 66 3.89 -7.47 12.25
C VAL A 66 3.28 -6.33 13.06
N PRO A 67 4.00 -5.21 13.27
CA PRO A 67 3.44 -4.05 13.95
C PRO A 67 2.15 -3.55 13.27
N VAL A 68 1.11 -3.33 14.07
CA VAL A 68 -0.17 -2.75 13.63
C VAL A 68 -0.31 -1.38 14.27
N ILE A 69 -0.45 -0.36 13.44
CA ILE A 69 -0.45 1.04 13.86
C ILE A 69 -1.79 1.66 13.46
N ALA A 70 -2.46 2.26 14.44
CA ALA A 70 -3.69 3.01 14.19
C ALA A 70 -3.36 4.40 13.63
N ASP A 71 -4.26 4.94 12.81
CA ASP A 71 -4.08 6.27 12.25
C ASP A 71 -3.97 7.31 13.37
N LEU A 72 -3.14 8.34 13.13
CA LEU A 72 -2.95 9.45 14.07
C LEU A 72 -4.24 10.25 14.36
N THR A 73 -5.25 10.14 13.48
CA THR A 73 -6.52 10.84 13.61
C THR A 73 -7.69 9.85 13.56
N CYS A 74 -8.69 10.04 14.42
CA CYS A 74 -9.90 9.21 14.46
C CYS A 74 -10.87 9.49 13.28
N SER A 75 -10.51 10.38 12.34
CA SER A 75 -11.38 10.85 11.28
C SER A 75 -11.49 9.91 10.07
N PHE A 76 -10.79 8.77 10.08
CA PHE A 76 -10.79 7.79 8.97
C PHE A 76 -10.57 8.46 7.60
N ASP A 77 -9.51 9.26 7.50
CA ASP A 77 -9.22 10.19 6.39
C ASP A 77 -8.72 9.52 5.08
N GLY A 78 -8.98 8.22 4.92
CA GLY A 78 -8.60 7.44 3.74
C GLY A 78 -7.10 7.09 3.69
N PRO A 79 -6.62 6.59 2.53
CA PRO A 79 -5.26 6.03 2.40
C PRO A 79 -4.12 6.98 2.77
N LEU A 80 -4.32 8.30 2.63
CA LEU A 80 -3.31 9.30 2.98
C LEU A 80 -3.04 9.38 4.49
N ALA A 81 -4.04 9.11 5.34
CA ALA A 81 -3.85 9.09 6.78
C ALA A 81 -3.05 7.87 7.24
N GLY A 82 -3.32 6.71 6.67
CA GLY A 82 -2.48 5.51 6.86
C GLY A 82 -1.05 5.77 6.38
N LEU A 83 -0.88 6.38 5.19
CA LEU A 83 0.44 6.75 4.69
C LEU A 83 1.19 7.71 5.62
N LEU A 84 0.53 8.75 6.13
CA LEU A 84 1.15 9.69 7.08
C LEU A 84 1.54 8.98 8.37
N THR A 85 0.67 8.11 8.88
CA THR A 85 0.91 7.31 10.08
C THR A 85 2.14 6.42 9.90
N ALA A 86 2.27 5.76 8.75
CA ALA A 86 3.45 4.98 8.41
C ALA A 86 4.72 5.84 8.33
N MET A 87 4.65 7.03 7.72
CA MET A 87 5.79 7.95 7.65
C MET A 87 6.27 8.40 9.03
N VAL A 88 5.36 8.63 9.98
CA VAL A 88 5.71 9.04 11.34
C VAL A 88 6.40 7.93 12.14
N HIS A 89 6.06 6.67 11.87
CA HIS A 89 6.58 5.53 12.64
C HIS A 89 7.78 4.84 11.98
N ALA A 90 8.03 5.07 10.70
CA ALA A 90 9.13 4.45 10.00
C ALA A 90 10.47 5.16 10.30
N ASP A 91 11.46 4.38 10.75
CA ASP A 91 12.86 4.81 10.91
C ASP A 91 13.70 4.49 9.66
N THR A 92 13.09 4.62 8.48
CA THR A 92 13.68 4.25 7.19
C THR A 92 13.57 5.39 6.18
N ASP A 93 14.41 5.38 5.16
CA ASP A 93 14.42 6.45 4.15
C ASP A 93 13.22 6.36 3.20
N ILE A 94 12.77 5.13 2.93
CA ILE A 94 11.75 4.82 1.93
C ILE A 94 10.63 3.98 2.53
N LEU A 95 9.39 4.27 2.10
CA LEU A 95 8.26 3.37 2.26
C LEU A 95 7.92 2.73 0.91
N VAL A 96 7.54 1.46 0.92
CA VAL A 96 6.85 0.80 -0.20
C VAL A 96 5.47 0.40 0.27
N VAL A 97 4.45 0.83 -0.46
CA VAL A 97 3.06 0.80 0.01
C VAL A 97 2.22 -0.04 -0.92
N MET A 98 1.34 -0.85 -0.35
CA MET A 98 0.26 -1.51 -1.07
C MET A 98 -0.98 -1.70 -0.18
N PRO A 99 -2.19 -1.76 -0.74
CA PRO A 99 -3.39 -2.11 0.02
C PRO A 99 -3.41 -3.60 0.36
N CYS A 100 -4.22 -3.97 1.35
CA CYS A 100 -4.41 -5.37 1.74
C CYS A 100 -5.25 -6.20 0.77
N ASP A 101 -5.94 -5.62 -0.22
CA ASP A 101 -6.97 -6.30 -1.05
C ASP A 101 -6.52 -6.67 -2.47
N SER A 102 -5.22 -6.70 -2.72
CA SER A 102 -4.61 -6.93 -4.05
C SER A 102 -3.65 -8.13 -4.05
N PRO A 103 -4.16 -9.37 -4.04
CA PRO A 103 -3.36 -10.57 -3.78
C PRO A 103 -2.45 -11.01 -4.94
N LEU A 104 -2.59 -10.40 -6.13
CA LEU A 104 -1.78 -10.74 -7.30
C LEU A 104 -0.44 -9.98 -7.35
N ILE A 105 -0.26 -8.97 -6.49
CA ILE A 105 0.99 -8.22 -6.40
C ILE A 105 2.06 -9.08 -5.75
N LYS A 106 3.23 -9.16 -6.40
CA LYS A 106 4.40 -9.93 -5.99
C LYS A 106 5.55 -8.99 -5.63
N ALA A 107 6.55 -9.55 -4.97
CA ALA A 107 7.77 -8.86 -4.57
C ALA A 107 8.46 -8.14 -5.74
N GLU A 108 8.48 -8.75 -6.94
CA GLU A 108 9.10 -8.17 -8.14
C GLU A 108 8.43 -6.86 -8.59
N HIS A 109 7.10 -6.75 -8.48
CA HIS A 109 6.37 -5.53 -8.81
C HIS A 109 6.71 -4.40 -7.83
N LEU A 110 6.82 -4.73 -6.55
CA LEU A 110 7.18 -3.77 -5.51
C LEU A 110 8.65 -3.34 -5.62
N HIS A 111 9.54 -4.28 -5.99
CA HIS A 111 10.93 -3.99 -6.27
C HIS A 111 11.08 -3.05 -7.48
N LYS A 112 10.27 -3.23 -8.52
CA LYS A 112 10.23 -2.32 -9.68
C LYS A 112 9.88 -0.88 -9.28
N LEU A 113 8.96 -0.67 -8.34
CA LEU A 113 8.67 0.67 -7.81
C LEU A 113 9.92 1.29 -7.15
N LEU A 114 10.64 0.53 -6.33
CA LEU A 114 11.88 0.98 -5.69
C LEU A 114 12.95 1.34 -6.73
N ALA A 115 13.18 0.47 -7.71
CA ALA A 115 14.18 0.63 -8.76
C ALA A 115 13.89 1.87 -9.61
N VAL A 116 12.67 1.99 -10.15
CA VAL A 116 12.25 3.13 -10.98
C VAL A 116 12.39 4.45 -10.22
N ARG A 117 12.02 4.48 -8.93
CA ARG A 117 12.20 5.67 -8.07
C ARG A 117 13.67 6.06 -7.98
N ALA A 118 14.54 5.10 -7.72
CA ALA A 118 15.98 5.33 -7.52
C ALA A 118 16.65 5.80 -8.81
N GLU A 119 16.40 5.12 -9.93
CA GLU A 119 16.97 5.44 -11.25
C GLU A 119 16.61 6.85 -11.72
N ASN A 120 15.40 7.32 -11.40
CA ASN A 120 14.93 8.65 -11.79
C ASN A 120 15.20 9.72 -10.71
N ASN A 121 15.86 9.36 -9.61
CA ASN A 121 16.05 10.20 -8.43
C ASN A 121 14.73 10.89 -8.01
N ALA A 122 13.62 10.16 -8.05
CA ALA A 122 12.30 10.67 -7.73
C ALA A 122 12.03 10.57 -6.21
N ASP A 123 11.11 11.40 -5.73
CA ASP A 123 10.61 11.29 -4.36
C ASP A 123 9.50 10.24 -4.26
N ILE A 124 8.75 10.03 -5.36
CA ILE A 124 7.70 9.02 -5.48
C ILE A 124 7.85 8.25 -6.79
N ALA A 125 7.80 6.92 -6.75
CA ALA A 125 7.39 6.12 -7.90
C ALA A 125 5.99 5.57 -7.64
N VAL A 126 5.09 5.73 -8.60
CA VAL A 126 3.69 5.26 -8.50
C VAL A 126 3.38 4.33 -9.65
N ALA A 127 2.66 3.24 -9.38
CA ALA A 127 2.27 2.30 -10.42
C ALA A 127 1.32 2.93 -11.45
N PHE A 128 1.53 2.59 -12.71
CA PHE A 128 0.73 3.03 -13.85
C PHE A 128 0.44 1.85 -14.78
N ASP A 129 -0.83 1.57 -15.06
CA ASP A 129 -1.23 0.39 -15.85
C ASP A 129 -1.36 0.66 -17.36
N GLY A 130 -0.77 1.74 -17.86
CA GLY A 130 -0.96 2.22 -19.23
C GLY A 130 -2.18 3.13 -19.42
N LYS A 131 -3.12 3.15 -18.47
CA LYS A 131 -4.35 3.97 -18.55
C LYS A 131 -4.47 4.94 -17.38
N ARG A 132 -4.20 4.50 -16.15
CA ARG A 132 -4.35 5.29 -14.93
C ARG A 132 -3.24 4.99 -13.92
N LEU A 133 -3.03 5.96 -13.03
CA LEU A 133 -2.23 5.74 -11.83
C LEU A 133 -2.99 4.81 -10.88
N HIS A 134 -2.24 4.01 -10.12
CA HIS A 134 -2.74 3.31 -8.95
C HIS A 134 -2.07 3.88 -7.70
N PRO A 135 -2.63 4.97 -7.12
CA PRO A 135 -1.95 5.78 -6.10
C PRO A 135 -1.58 5.03 -4.83
N VAL A 136 -2.24 3.91 -4.52
CA VAL A 136 -1.97 3.10 -3.33
C VAL A 136 -0.85 2.07 -3.52
N PHE A 137 -0.26 1.98 -4.72
CA PHE A 137 0.94 1.20 -5.00
C PHE A 137 2.07 2.14 -5.37
N LEU A 138 2.95 2.41 -4.41
CA LEU A 138 3.98 3.42 -4.57
C LEU A 138 5.22 3.12 -3.71
N ALA A 139 6.36 3.62 -4.16
CA ALA A 139 7.55 3.79 -3.33
C ALA A 139 7.78 5.28 -3.08
N ILE A 140 8.04 5.69 -1.83
CA ILE A 140 8.08 7.10 -1.42
C ILE A 140 9.16 7.40 -0.39
N LYS A 141 9.78 8.57 -0.49
CA LYS A 141 10.66 9.07 0.58
C LYS A 141 9.87 9.49 1.82
N THR A 142 10.33 9.07 2.99
CA THR A 142 9.77 9.49 4.28
C THR A 142 9.92 10.99 4.52
N THR A 143 10.88 11.65 3.87
CA THR A 143 11.06 13.12 3.91
C THR A 143 9.84 13.90 3.40
N LEU A 144 8.90 13.28 2.68
CA LEU A 144 7.64 13.91 2.25
C LEU A 144 6.59 14.02 3.37
N GLN A 145 6.87 13.51 4.58
CA GLN A 145 5.97 13.56 5.73
C GLN A 145 5.37 14.95 5.96
N ARG A 146 6.20 16.01 5.95
CA ARG A 146 5.73 17.37 6.19
C ARG A 146 4.77 17.86 5.11
N SER A 147 5.10 17.61 3.84
CA SER A 147 4.22 17.94 2.72
C SER A 147 2.87 17.24 2.82
N LEU A 148 2.88 15.95 3.20
CA LEU A 148 1.65 15.19 3.39
C LEU A 148 0.82 15.71 4.57
N GLN A 149 1.47 16.04 5.68
CA GLN A 149 0.82 16.61 6.86
C GLN A 149 0.12 17.93 6.53
N ASP A 150 0.81 18.84 5.83
CA ASP A 150 0.25 20.14 5.45
C ASP A 150 -0.91 19.96 4.45
N TYR A 151 -0.80 19.02 3.50
CA TYR A 151 -1.88 18.68 2.58
C TYR A 151 -3.14 18.19 3.30
N LEU A 152 -3.00 17.28 4.26
CA LEU A 152 -4.12 16.79 5.07
C LEU A 152 -4.71 17.88 5.97
N ALA A 153 -3.87 18.74 6.56
CA ALA A 153 -4.30 19.87 7.38
C ALA A 153 -5.14 20.89 6.59
N SER A 154 -4.91 21.02 5.28
CA SER A 154 -5.72 21.87 4.39
C SER A 154 -7.12 21.28 4.05
N GLY A 155 -7.48 20.12 4.62
CA GLY A 155 -8.75 19.44 4.35
C GLY A 155 -8.76 18.58 3.08
N GLN A 156 -7.64 18.52 2.35
CA GLN A 156 -7.53 17.73 1.13
C GLN A 156 -7.34 16.23 1.42
N ARG A 157 -7.87 15.36 0.55
CA ARG A 157 -7.87 13.89 0.74
C ARG A 157 -7.54 13.09 -0.52
N LYS A 158 -7.35 13.76 -1.66
CA LYS A 158 -7.15 13.11 -2.97
C LYS A 158 -5.69 12.70 -3.14
N MET A 159 -5.40 11.43 -2.93
CA MET A 159 -4.04 10.88 -3.00
C MET A 159 -3.37 11.08 -4.36
N ASP A 160 -4.11 10.85 -5.45
CA ASP A 160 -3.65 11.10 -6.82
C ASP A 160 -3.22 12.56 -7.02
N PHE A 161 -4.04 13.51 -6.55
CA PHE A 161 -3.73 14.93 -6.65
C PHE A 161 -2.49 15.31 -5.84
N TRP A 162 -2.36 14.80 -4.60
CA TRP A 162 -1.17 15.07 -3.79
C TRP A 162 0.11 14.51 -4.41
N ILE A 163 0.09 13.26 -4.91
CA ILE A 163 1.25 12.64 -5.57
C ILE A 163 1.70 13.48 -6.78
N GLN A 164 0.76 14.02 -7.56
CA GLN A 164 1.06 14.85 -8.72
C GLN A 164 1.72 16.20 -8.37
N GLN A 165 1.65 16.64 -7.11
CA GLN A 165 2.34 17.84 -6.63
C GLN A 165 3.81 17.58 -6.26
N GLN A 166 4.24 16.31 -6.22
CA GLN A 166 5.58 15.91 -5.81
C GLN A 166 6.47 15.60 -7.04
N LYS A 167 7.77 15.44 -6.81
CA LYS A 167 8.70 14.89 -7.80
C LYS A 167 8.43 13.38 -7.99
N MET A 168 7.45 13.07 -8.83
CA MET A 168 7.00 11.69 -9.07
C MET A 168 7.43 11.14 -10.43
N VAL A 169 7.57 9.82 -10.50
CA VAL A 169 7.76 9.05 -11.72
C VAL A 169 6.73 7.93 -11.80
N LYS A 170 6.32 7.57 -13.01
CA LYS A 170 5.43 6.44 -13.26
C LYS A 170 6.24 5.17 -13.45
N ALA A 171 5.96 4.14 -12.65
CA ALA A 171 6.42 2.79 -12.96
C ALA A 171 5.39 2.13 -13.89
N ASP A 172 5.82 1.81 -15.11
CA ASP A 172 4.93 1.30 -16.15
C ASP A 172 4.67 -0.21 -15.98
N PHE A 173 3.41 -0.58 -15.81
CA PHE A 173 2.88 -1.95 -15.71
C PHE A 173 1.82 -2.21 -16.79
N SER A 174 1.88 -1.49 -17.91
CA SER A 174 0.94 -1.64 -19.04
C SER A 174 0.95 -3.03 -19.69
N ASN A 175 2.01 -3.82 -19.46
CA ASN A 175 2.14 -5.20 -19.92
C ASN A 175 1.40 -6.23 -19.05
N GLU A 176 1.03 -5.88 -17.82
CA GLU A 176 0.41 -6.78 -16.83
C GLU A 176 -0.62 -6.05 -15.94
N PRO A 177 -1.57 -5.28 -16.52
CA PRO A 177 -2.50 -4.44 -15.75
C PRO A 177 -3.41 -5.24 -14.79
N GLU A 178 -3.59 -6.53 -15.03
CA GLU A 178 -4.41 -7.42 -14.21
C GLU A 178 -3.90 -7.62 -12.79
N ILE A 179 -2.60 -7.37 -12.52
CA ILE A 179 -2.03 -7.53 -11.17
C ILE A 179 -2.65 -6.56 -10.15
N PHE A 180 -3.21 -5.44 -10.61
CA PHE A 180 -3.92 -4.45 -9.78
C PHE A 180 -5.39 -4.79 -9.54
N THR A 181 -5.80 -6.04 -9.77
CA THR A 181 -7.15 -6.50 -9.45
C THR A 181 -7.37 -6.44 -7.93
N ASN A 182 -8.31 -5.60 -7.49
CA ASN A 182 -8.68 -5.46 -6.09
C ASN A 182 -9.93 -6.26 -5.77
N ILE A 183 -9.92 -7.00 -4.67
CA ILE A 183 -11.09 -7.72 -4.18
C ILE A 183 -11.93 -6.76 -3.32
N ASN A 184 -12.99 -6.21 -3.93
CA ASN A 184 -13.89 -5.27 -3.27
C ASN A 184 -15.20 -5.93 -2.81
N THR A 185 -15.53 -7.10 -3.33
CA THR A 185 -16.79 -7.83 -3.10
C THR A 185 -16.54 -9.34 -3.13
N MET A 186 -17.49 -10.13 -2.60
CA MET A 186 -17.45 -11.59 -2.67
C MET A 186 -17.55 -12.12 -4.11
N VAL A 187 -18.12 -11.32 -5.01
CA VAL A 187 -18.16 -11.62 -6.45
C VAL A 187 -16.76 -11.50 -7.03
N ASP A 188 -16.02 -10.43 -6.70
CA ASP A 188 -14.62 -10.28 -7.14
C ASP A 188 -13.75 -11.44 -6.65
N LEU A 189 -13.95 -11.85 -5.39
CA LEU A 189 -13.25 -13.00 -4.80
C LEU A 189 -13.53 -14.27 -5.59
N SER A 190 -14.80 -14.60 -5.81
CA SER A 190 -15.22 -15.79 -6.56
C SER A 190 -14.67 -15.81 -7.99
N ILE A 191 -14.72 -14.66 -8.69
CA ILE A 191 -14.15 -14.51 -10.03
C ILE A 191 -12.65 -14.79 -10.03
N LEU A 192 -11.94 -14.26 -9.05
CA LEU A 192 -10.49 -14.42 -8.96
C LEU A 192 -10.08 -15.84 -8.54
N GLU A 193 -10.87 -16.51 -7.71
CA GLU A 193 -10.65 -17.92 -7.34
C GLU A 193 -10.90 -18.87 -8.51
N ALA A 194 -11.88 -18.57 -9.36
CA ALA A 194 -12.20 -19.36 -10.55
C ALA A 194 -11.08 -19.30 -11.62
N LYS A 195 -10.25 -18.26 -11.63
CA LYS A 195 -9.06 -18.18 -12.49
C LYS A 195 -8.01 -19.18 -12.00
N LYS A 196 -7.93 -20.35 -12.66
CA LYS A 196 -6.82 -21.31 -12.47
C LYS A 196 -5.53 -20.73 -13.05
N GLY A 197 -4.43 -20.72 -12.28
CA GLY A 197 -3.08 -20.55 -12.82
C GLY A 197 -2.48 -19.13 -12.88
N VAL A 198 -2.71 -18.30 -11.86
CA VAL A 198 -1.84 -17.15 -11.54
C VAL A 198 -1.07 -17.45 -10.27
#